data_AF-A0A966UP38-F1
#
_entry.id   AF-A0A966UP38-F1
#
_cell.length_a   1.000
_cell.length_b   1.000
_cell.length_c   1.000
_cell.angle_alpha   90.00
_cell.angle_beta   90.00
_cell.angle_gamma   90.00
#
_symmetry.space_group_name_H-M   'P 1'
#
loop_
_entity.id
_entity.type
_entity.pdbx_description
1 polymer ?
#
loop_
_entity_poly.entity_id
_entity_poly.type
_entity_poly.pdbx_seq_one_letter_code
_entity_poly.pdbx_strand_id
1 'polypeptide(L)'
;MRKSFRTHTATGNVYRRYYVYEYLREDGTPYYIGKGKGNRAFRKHDDILVPRYNDRINIIIDDLSEDEAYEIEKSLIKHYGRLDNNTGILENYTDGGKGSANKKNIKEPEPIIRLRKSFYKELDHKYGK
;
A
#
# COMPACT_ATOMS: atom_id res chain seq x y z
N MET A 1 -28.22 6.83 4.72
CA MET A 1 -27.36 6.37 5.85
C MET A 1 -26.08 7.19 5.84
N ARG A 2 -25.91 8.07 6.83
CA ARG A 2 -24.69 8.89 6.97
C ARG A 2 -23.58 8.00 7.54
N LYS A 3 -22.55 7.69 6.74
CA LYS A 3 -21.34 7.03 7.25
C LYS A 3 -20.70 7.99 8.28
N SER A 4 -20.61 7.53 9.52
CA SER A 4 -20.02 8.26 10.63
C SER A 4 -18.55 8.55 10.32
N PHE A 5 -18.22 9.80 10.01
CA PHE A 5 -16.84 10.25 9.96
C PHE A 5 -16.28 10.27 11.40
N ARG A 6 -15.45 9.30 11.75
CA ARG A 6 -14.64 9.39 12.98
C ARG A 6 -13.54 10.41 12.75
N THR A 7 -13.81 11.66 13.11
CA THR A 7 -12.79 12.71 13.23
C THR A 7 -12.17 12.65 14.62
N HIS A 8 -10.92 12.20 14.77
CA HIS A 8 -10.13 12.44 15.99
C HIS A 8 -8.75 12.98 15.60
N THR A 9 -8.53 14.27 15.85
CA THR A 9 -7.24 14.93 15.81
C THR A 9 -6.71 15.15 17.23
N ALA A 10 -5.48 14.70 17.47
CA ALA A 10 -4.43 15.25 18.37
C ALA A 10 -3.51 14.10 18.81
N THR A 11 -2.43 13.87 18.05
CA THR A 11 -1.33 12.89 18.33
C THR A 11 -1.70 11.43 18.62
N GLY A 12 -2.94 11.03 18.33
CA GLY A 12 -3.42 9.65 18.44
C GLY A 12 -3.24 8.92 17.11
N ASN A 13 -2.51 7.82 17.13
CA ASN A 13 -2.40 6.91 16.01
C ASN A 13 -3.79 6.37 15.62
N VAL A 14 -4.29 6.75 14.43
CA VAL A 14 -5.65 6.41 13.94
C VAL A 14 -5.81 4.90 13.78
N TYR A 15 -4.72 4.20 13.41
CA TYR A 15 -4.70 2.76 13.22
C TYR A 15 -4.06 2.06 14.42
N ARG A 16 -4.90 1.53 15.33
CA ARG A 16 -4.43 0.81 16.53
C ARG A 16 -3.80 -0.55 16.23
N ARG A 17 -4.07 -1.10 15.03
CA ARG A 17 -3.60 -2.40 14.55
C ARG A 17 -2.83 -2.27 13.23
N TYR A 18 -2.36 -3.38 12.67
CA TYR A 18 -1.66 -3.34 11.40
C TYR A 18 -2.64 -3.00 10.27
N TYR A 19 -2.10 -2.41 9.21
CA TYR A 19 -2.82 -2.02 8.01
C TYR A 19 -1.89 -2.20 6.80
N VAL A 20 -2.49 -2.30 5.62
CA VAL A 20 -1.79 -2.31 4.33
C VAL A 20 -2.13 -1.01 3.59
N TYR A 21 -1.12 -0.41 2.97
CA TYR A 21 -1.22 0.87 2.28
C TYR A 21 -0.52 0.82 0.94
N GLU A 22 -0.90 1.76 0.08
CA GLU A 22 -0.24 2.03 -1.19
C GLU A 22 0.12 3.50 -1.31
N TYR A 23 1.25 3.76 -1.97
CA TYR A 23 1.57 5.08 -2.47
C TYR A 23 1.25 5.18 -3.95
N LEU A 24 0.55 6.24 -4.32
CA LEU A 24 -0.01 6.43 -5.65
C LEU A 24 0.78 7.47 -6.45
N ARG A 25 0.92 7.21 -7.76
CA ARG A 25 1.34 8.20 -8.75
C ARG A 25 0.21 9.21 -9.01
N GLU A 26 0.48 10.21 -9.85
CA GLU A 26 -0.51 11.22 -10.23
C GLU A 26 -1.69 10.62 -11.02
N ASP A 27 -1.46 9.54 -11.76
CA ASP A 27 -2.49 8.81 -12.52
C ASP A 27 -3.30 7.81 -11.67
N GLY A 28 -2.98 7.69 -10.37
CA GLY A 28 -3.64 6.78 -9.44
C GLY A 28 -3.15 5.32 -9.49
N THR A 29 -2.06 5.03 -10.22
CA THR A 29 -1.41 3.71 -10.16
C THR A 29 -0.51 3.61 -8.91
N PRO A 30 -0.42 2.44 -8.27
CA PRO A 30 0.48 2.27 -7.13
C PRO A 30 1.93 2.15 -7.59
N TYR A 31 2.83 2.88 -6.95
CA TYR A 31 4.28 2.67 -7.11
C TYR A 31 4.90 1.95 -5.92
N TYR A 32 4.18 1.82 -4.80
CA TYR A 32 4.65 1.10 -3.63
C TYR A 32 3.48 0.50 -2.86
N ILE A 33 3.65 -0.74 -2.39
CA ILE A 33 2.76 -1.39 -1.42
C ILE A 33 3.54 -1.64 -0.14
N GLY A 34 2.95 -1.32 1.01
CA GLY A 34 3.58 -1.63 2.29
C GLY A 34 2.57 -2.01 3.36
N LYS A 35 3.04 -2.73 4.37
CA LYS A 35 2.33 -2.91 5.64
C LYS A 35 2.88 -2.00 6.73
N GLY A 36 2.02 -1.60 7.65
CA GLY A 36 2.42 -0.74 8.76
C GLY A 36 1.50 -0.80 9.95
N LYS A 37 1.96 -0.15 11.02
CA LYS A 37 1.19 0.24 12.20
C LYS A 37 1.64 1.65 12.55
N GLY A 38 0.89 2.39 13.35
CA GLY A 38 1.34 3.73 13.66
C GLY A 38 1.10 4.70 12.51
N ASN A 39 2.00 5.66 12.44
CA ASN A 39 2.14 6.59 11.34
C ASN A 39 3.10 6.09 10.24
N ARG A 40 3.36 4.77 10.12
CA ARG A 40 4.37 4.24 9.20
C ARG A 40 4.15 4.70 7.74
N ALA A 41 2.90 4.78 7.29
CA ALA A 41 2.58 5.21 5.92
C ALA A 41 2.79 6.71 5.70
N PHE A 42 2.87 7.51 6.77
CA PHE A 42 2.89 8.97 6.71
C PHE A 42 4.23 9.57 7.13
N ARG A 43 5.18 8.75 7.59
CA ARG A 43 6.54 9.18 7.97
C ARG A 43 7.51 8.91 6.83
N LYS A 44 8.59 9.71 6.77
CA LYS A 44 9.69 9.50 5.82
C LYS A 44 10.35 8.13 6.02
N HIS A 45 10.77 7.53 4.91
CA HIS A 45 11.63 6.36 4.86
C HIS A 45 12.85 6.68 3.99
N ASP A 46 13.93 5.94 4.18
CA ASP A 46 15.18 6.17 3.45
C ASP A 46 15.18 5.49 2.06
N ASP A 47 14.37 4.44 1.91
CA ASP A 47 14.35 3.53 0.77
C ASP A 47 13.25 3.85 -0.26
N ILE A 48 12.17 4.52 0.16
CA ILE A 48 11.05 4.86 -0.71
C ILE A 48 10.62 6.32 -0.53
N LEU A 49 10.35 6.98 -1.66
CA LEU A 49 9.79 8.33 -1.64
C LEU A 49 8.34 8.26 -1.16
N VAL A 50 8.07 8.90 -0.03
CA VAL A 50 6.70 9.10 0.45
C VAL A 50 6.03 10.18 -0.40
N PRO A 51 4.76 10.00 -0.79
CA PRO A 51 4.04 11.03 -1.55
C PRO A 51 4.12 12.39 -0.86
N ARG A 52 4.34 13.44 -1.65
CA ARG A 52 4.38 14.82 -1.14
C ARG A 52 3.09 15.22 -0.42
N TYR A 53 1.96 14.70 -0.89
CA TYR A 53 0.63 15.00 -0.40
C TYR A 53 -0.04 13.71 0.07
N ASN A 54 -0.73 13.79 1.22
CA ASN A 54 -1.32 12.62 1.87
C ASN A 54 -2.52 12.02 1.10
N ASP A 55 -3.09 12.73 0.13
CA ASP A 55 -4.17 12.26 -0.75
C ASP A 55 -3.74 11.11 -1.69
N ARG A 56 -2.42 10.94 -1.88
CA ARG A 56 -1.82 9.82 -2.62
C ARG A 56 -1.32 8.70 -1.71
N ILE A 57 -1.67 8.73 -0.44
CA ILE A 57 -1.46 7.63 0.51
C ILE A 57 -2.82 7.00 0.75
N ASN A 58 -3.03 5.81 0.18
CA ASN A 58 -4.29 5.10 0.33
C ASN A 58 -4.11 3.91 1.29
N ILE A 59 -4.99 3.84 2.30
CA ILE A 59 -5.03 2.70 3.23
C ILE A 59 -6.00 1.70 2.63
N ILE A 60 -5.49 0.53 2.27
CA ILE A 60 -6.22 -0.50 1.53
C ILE A 60 -7.15 -1.25 2.48
N ILE A 61 -6.57 -1.80 3.56
CA ILE A 61 -7.28 -2.50 4.63
C ILE A 61 -6.59 -2.18 5.96
N ASP A 62 -7.36 -2.03 7.03
CA ASP A 62 -6.89 -1.84 8.40
C ASP A 62 -7.49 -2.88 9.37
N ASP A 63 -7.23 -2.70 10.68
CA ASP A 63 -7.61 -3.64 11.74
C ASP A 63 -7.11 -5.09 11.54
N LEU A 64 -5.90 -5.22 11.00
CA LEU A 64 -5.26 -6.51 10.71
C LEU A 64 -4.33 -6.95 11.85
N SER A 65 -4.19 -8.25 12.01
CA SER A 65 -3.01 -8.85 12.64
C SER A 65 -1.76 -8.61 11.78
N GLU A 66 -0.58 -8.81 12.36
CA GLU A 66 0.67 -8.65 11.61
C GLU A 66 0.78 -9.65 10.44
N ASP A 67 0.37 -10.90 10.67
CA ASP A 67 0.43 -11.97 9.67
C ASP A 67 -0.56 -11.74 8.53
N GLU A 68 -1.79 -11.30 8.83
CA GLU A 68 -2.76 -10.92 7.79
C GLU A 68 -2.21 -9.78 6.93
N ALA A 69 -1.67 -8.73 7.56
CA ALA A 69 -1.09 -7.60 6.83
C ALA A 69 0.11 -8.02 5.97
N TYR A 70 0.91 -8.98 6.45
CA TYR A 70 2.04 -9.53 5.71
C TYR A 70 1.60 -10.34 4.49
N GLU A 71 0.60 -11.21 4.62
CA GLU A 71 0.11 -12.00 3.49
C GLU A 71 -0.64 -11.13 2.46
N ILE A 72 -1.36 -10.09 2.90
CA ILE A 72 -2.01 -9.13 1.99
C ILE A 72 -0.96 -8.30 1.23
N GLU A 73 0.08 -7.80 1.92
CA GLU A 73 1.21 -7.09 1.30
C GLU A 73 1.85 -7.96 0.20
N LYS A 74 2.20 -9.21 0.53
CA LYS A 74 2.77 -10.17 -0.45
C LYS A 74 1.86 -10.39 -1.64
N SER A 75 0.56 -10.60 -1.40
CA SER A 75 -0.40 -10.86 -2.46
C SER A 75 -0.54 -9.68 -3.41
N LEU A 76 -0.52 -8.44 -2.89
CA LEU A 76 -0.56 -7.22 -3.69
C LEU A 76 0.73 -7.01 -4.48
N ILE A 77 1.90 -7.22 -3.85
CA ILE A 77 3.18 -7.12 -4.55
C ILE A 77 3.26 -8.11 -5.70
N LYS A 78 2.84 -9.36 -5.47
CA LYS A 78 2.77 -10.39 -6.51
C LYS A 78 1.78 -10.03 -7.62
N HIS A 79 0.64 -9.42 -7.29
CA HIS A 79 -0.38 -9.02 -8.26
C HIS A 79 0.10 -7.93 -9.20
N TYR A 80 0.71 -6.87 -8.66
CA TYR A 80 1.18 -5.73 -9.46
C TYR A 80 2.54 -5.95 -10.11
N GLY A 81 3.35 -6.86 -9.57
CA GLY A 81 4.72 -7.10 -9.97
C GLY A 81 5.68 -5.98 -9.58
N ARG A 82 6.98 -6.28 -9.62
CA ARG A 82 8.06 -5.38 -9.20
C ARG A 82 8.87 -4.89 -10.39
N LEU A 83 9.38 -3.67 -10.28
CA LEU A 83 10.26 -3.05 -11.27
C LEU A 83 11.64 -3.69 -11.28
N ASP A 84 12.19 -4.00 -10.10
CA ASP A 84 13.57 -4.49 -9.95
C ASP A 84 13.84 -5.84 -10.64
N ASN A 85 12.80 -6.66 -10.78
CA ASN A 85 12.82 -7.96 -11.45
C ASN A 85 12.02 -7.98 -12.78
N ASN A 86 11.61 -6.82 -13.29
CA ASN A 86 10.83 -6.66 -14.53
C ASN A 86 9.51 -7.45 -14.58
N THR A 87 8.84 -7.62 -13.44
CA THR A 87 7.52 -8.30 -13.39
C THR A 87 6.35 -7.33 -13.31
N GLY A 88 6.58 -6.04 -13.05
CA GLY A 88 5.51 -5.06 -12.98
C GLY A 88 5.93 -3.66 -12.55
N ILE A 89 5.06 -2.98 -11.80
CA ILE A 89 5.10 -1.51 -11.66
C ILE A 89 5.57 -0.98 -10.30
N LEU A 90 5.77 -1.86 -9.33
CA LEU A 90 6.10 -1.45 -7.97
C LEU A 90 7.61 -1.23 -7.78
N GLU A 91 7.97 -0.19 -7.04
CA GLU A 91 9.32 0.10 -6.54
C GLU A 91 9.71 -0.76 -5.32
N ASN A 92 8.85 -1.69 -4.91
CA ASN A 92 9.18 -2.71 -3.92
C ASN A 92 10.40 -3.55 -4.35
N TYR A 93 11.31 -3.85 -3.42
CA TYR A 93 12.52 -4.68 -3.66
C TYR A 93 12.44 -6.10 -3.10
N THR A 94 11.42 -6.36 -2.29
CA THR A 94 11.15 -7.68 -1.73
C THR A 94 9.73 -8.07 -2.08
N ASP A 95 9.42 -9.36 -2.04
CA ASP A 95 8.05 -9.84 -2.20
C ASP A 95 7.18 -9.51 -0.96
N GLY A 96 7.72 -8.81 0.05
CA GLY A 96 7.10 -8.45 1.32
C GLY A 96 8.10 -8.58 2.48
N GLY A 97 7.85 -7.90 3.61
CA GLY A 97 8.64 -8.08 4.85
C GLY A 97 9.69 -7.01 5.17
N LYS A 98 10.82 -7.40 5.78
CA LYS A 98 11.89 -6.45 6.19
C LYS A 98 12.61 -5.96 4.93
N GLY A 99 12.39 -4.68 4.60
CA GLY A 99 12.90 -4.04 3.39
C GLY A 99 14.42 -4.08 3.27
N SER A 100 14.89 -4.21 2.03
CA SER A 100 16.28 -4.06 1.63
C SER A 100 16.31 -3.22 0.35
N ALA A 101 17.16 -2.20 0.31
CA ALA A 101 17.22 -1.17 -0.72
C ALA A 101 18.06 -1.54 -1.96
N ASN A 102 17.71 -1.03 -3.15
CA ASN A 102 18.58 -0.23 -4.05
C ASN A 102 17.96 0.05 -5.44
N LYS A 103 18.04 1.31 -5.90
CA LYS A 103 17.39 1.86 -7.10
C LYS A 103 17.90 1.34 -8.45
N LYS A 104 16.97 1.09 -9.38
CA LYS A 104 17.20 1.13 -10.84
C LYS A 104 15.98 1.79 -11.53
N ASN A 105 16.25 2.73 -12.44
CA ASN A 105 15.23 3.43 -13.25
C ASN A 105 14.79 2.54 -14.42
N ILE A 106 13.53 2.12 -14.47
CA ILE A 106 12.98 1.34 -15.59
C ILE A 106 11.52 1.79 -15.87
N LYS A 107 11.13 1.78 -17.15
CA LYS A 107 9.91 2.38 -17.71
C LYS A 107 8.62 1.65 -17.33
N GLU A 108 7.51 2.40 -17.29
CA GLU A 108 6.18 1.95 -16.86
C GLU A 108 5.40 1.16 -17.95
N PRO A 109 4.70 0.07 -17.58
CA PRO A 109 3.74 -0.63 -18.44
C PRO A 109 2.25 -0.20 -18.25
N GLU A 110 1.47 -0.41 -19.31
CA GLU A 110 0.06 -0.02 -19.62
C GLU A 110 -1.07 -0.83 -18.91
N PRO A 111 -2.36 -0.40 -19.02
CA PRO A 111 -3.16 0.18 -17.95
C PRO A 111 -3.83 -0.84 -16.99
N ILE A 112 -3.43 -0.76 -15.71
CA ILE A 112 -3.76 -1.70 -14.61
C ILE A 112 -5.13 -1.42 -13.94
N ILE A 113 -5.84 -0.38 -14.37
CA ILE A 113 -7.00 0.19 -13.66
C ILE A 113 -8.17 -0.79 -13.49
N ARG A 114 -8.46 -1.64 -14.49
CA ARG A 114 -9.61 -2.57 -14.43
C ARG A 114 -9.35 -3.76 -13.50
N LEU A 115 -8.13 -4.31 -13.51
CA LEU A 115 -7.71 -5.41 -12.64
C LEU A 115 -7.66 -4.98 -11.17
N ARG A 116 -7.26 -3.72 -10.93
CA ARG A 116 -7.29 -3.11 -9.60
C ARG A 116 -8.69 -3.15 -8.96
N LYS A 117 -9.76 -2.80 -9.68
CA LYS A 117 -11.10 -2.75 -9.08
C LYS A 117 -11.62 -4.10 -8.60
N SER A 118 -11.40 -5.18 -9.35
CA SER A 118 -11.86 -6.53 -8.96
C SER A 118 -11.07 -7.07 -7.78
N PHE A 119 -9.74 -6.93 -7.82
CA PHE A 119 -8.86 -7.48 -6.78
C PHE A 119 -9.12 -6.84 -5.40
N TYR A 120 -9.33 -5.53 -5.36
CA TYR A 120 -9.58 -4.83 -4.09
C TYR A 120 -10.96 -5.16 -3.53
N LYS A 121 -11.93 -5.45 -4.39
CA LYS A 121 -13.24 -5.95 -3.97
C LYS A 121 -13.15 -7.34 -3.35
N GLU A 122 -12.29 -8.21 -3.87
CA GLU A 122 -12.05 -9.55 -3.30
C GLU A 122 -11.36 -9.46 -1.93
N LEU A 123 -10.38 -8.56 -1.79
CA LEU A 123 -9.72 -8.28 -0.53
C LEU A 123 -10.70 -7.75 0.54
N ASP A 124 -11.56 -6.80 0.17
CA ASP A 124 -12.60 -6.26 1.06
C ASP A 124 -13.61 -7.35 1.44
N HIS A 125 -14.02 -8.22 0.53
CA HIS A 125 -14.91 -9.32 0.88
C HIS A 125 -14.27 -10.36 1.82
N LYS A 126 -12.96 -10.57 1.71
CA LYS A 126 -12.23 -11.56 2.50
C LYS A 126 -11.82 -11.03 3.88
N TYR A 127 -11.48 -9.76 3.99
CA TYR A 127 -10.88 -9.16 5.19
C TYR A 127 -11.58 -7.91 5.70
N GLY A 128 -12.49 -7.32 4.91
CA GLY A 128 -13.31 -6.18 5.31
C GLY A 128 -14.25 -6.60 6.43
N LYS A 129 -14.23 -5.84 7.52
CA LYS A 129 -15.05 -6.05 8.72
C LYS A 129 -16.16 -5.01 8.79
#